data_AF-A0A7W8QEY7-F1
#
_entry.id   AF-A0A7W8QEY7-F1
#
_cell.length_a   1.000
_cell.length_b   1.000
_cell.length_c   1.000
_cell.angle_alpha   90.00
_cell.angle_beta   90.00
_cell.angle_gamma   90.00
#
_symmetry.space_group_name_H-M   'P 1'
#
loop_
_entity.id
_entity.type
_entity.pdbx_description
1 polymer ?
#
loop_
_entity_poly.entity_id
_entity_poly.type
_entity_poly.pdbx_seq_one_letter_code
_entity_poly.pdbx_strand_id
1 'polypeptide(L)'
;MKKKQLSTRELFASRLHELRTRQQLSATWLAKLAGLQYGTPGTIERTSANVELKTIAALARALRVSPESFFCDRLIRQASPPSNDEFIELFRINLRDARIAAGMTQEDLSEAAGAHRDYVWHLEKSGANVTLDVTDALARAVGVSVRELVRPRKEEYQVRAQPLSASRKSEADASVAVEFQEARKIFGARLRHFREARGMSAKEFVQRGWRRPWFRLEEIEEGTGDLTFDFIARTCSALEVHPASMFTYSDFPYQRDFTRVELVAHVYGRIEVFSAMRQMFHTELTRKAGLTTSLVANMRAGKGGGMLSSVGRLAQALHVHVWQLFV
;
A
#
# COMPACT_ATOMS: atom_id res chain seq x y z
N MET A 1 -11.68 -24.72 32.31
CA MET A 1 -10.37 -24.00 32.31
C MET A 1 -10.64 -22.56 31.87
N LYS A 2 -10.41 -21.56 32.73
CA LYS A 2 -10.59 -20.14 32.35
C LYS A 2 -9.54 -19.78 31.29
N LYS A 3 -9.94 -19.29 30.11
CA LYS A 3 -9.00 -18.77 29.10
C LYS A 3 -8.14 -17.70 29.76
N LYS A 4 -6.82 -17.86 29.74
CA LYS A 4 -5.87 -16.83 30.22
C LYS A 4 -6.13 -15.56 29.41
N GLN A 5 -6.49 -14.46 30.06
CA GLN A 5 -6.70 -13.17 29.41
C GLN A 5 -5.34 -12.66 28.96
N LEU A 6 -5.13 -12.55 27.64
CA LEU A 6 -3.90 -12.02 27.07
C LEU A 6 -3.82 -10.52 27.36
N SER A 7 -2.62 -10.04 27.69
CA SER A 7 -2.33 -8.61 27.72
C SER A 7 -2.43 -8.01 26.32
N THR A 8 -2.60 -6.68 26.24
CA THR A 8 -2.68 -5.95 24.96
C THR A 8 -1.46 -6.20 24.07
N ARG A 9 -0.26 -6.30 24.66
CA ARG A 9 0.97 -6.61 23.93
C ARG A 9 1.00 -8.05 23.41
N GLU A 10 0.59 -9.02 24.23
CA GLU A 10 0.53 -10.43 23.82
C GLU A 10 -0.52 -10.63 22.71
N LEU A 11 -1.66 -9.94 22.80
CA LEU A 11 -2.67 -9.93 21.75
C LEU A 11 -2.08 -9.35 20.45
N PHE A 12 -1.46 -8.18 20.51
CA PHE A 12 -0.82 -7.56 19.36
C PHE A 12 0.23 -8.47 18.72
N ALA A 13 1.12 -9.07 19.52
CA ALA A 13 2.16 -9.98 19.06
C ALA A 13 1.59 -11.24 18.39
N SER A 14 0.61 -11.89 19.01
CA SER A 14 -0.06 -13.07 18.46
C SER A 14 -0.77 -12.75 17.15
N ARG A 15 -1.47 -11.60 17.08
CA ARG A 15 -2.18 -11.18 15.87
C ARG A 15 -1.23 -10.77 14.76
N LEU A 16 -0.13 -10.10 15.08
CA LEU A 16 0.93 -9.80 14.11
C LEU A 16 1.49 -11.07 13.49
N HIS A 17 1.82 -12.07 14.32
CA HIS A 17 2.32 -13.36 13.85
C HIS A 17 1.32 -14.06 12.91
N GLU A 18 0.05 -14.11 13.30
CA GLU A 18 -1.00 -14.74 12.51
C GLU A 18 -1.24 -14.02 11.17
N LEU A 19 -1.35 -12.68 11.20
CA LEU A 19 -1.56 -11.87 9.99
C LEU A 19 -0.37 -11.97 9.02
N ARG A 20 0.84 -12.04 9.56
CA ARG A 20 2.08 -12.20 8.79
C ARG A 20 2.16 -13.59 8.15
N THR A 21 1.93 -14.66 8.91
CA THR A 21 2.03 -16.04 8.42
C THR A 21 0.93 -16.40 7.43
N ARG A 22 -0.28 -15.87 7.59
CA ARG A 22 -1.36 -15.99 6.60
C ARG A 22 -1.00 -15.38 5.24
N GLN A 23 -0.12 -14.39 5.21
CA GLN A 23 0.41 -13.79 3.97
C GLN A 23 1.75 -14.39 3.54
N GLN A 24 2.19 -15.47 4.21
CA GLN A 24 3.45 -16.18 3.94
C GLN A 24 4.69 -15.27 3.99
N LEU A 25 4.64 -14.18 4.77
CA LEU A 25 5.74 -13.24 4.91
C LEU A 25 6.70 -13.72 6.00
N SER A 26 8.01 -13.65 5.77
CA SER A 26 8.98 -13.80 6.85
C SER A 26 8.99 -12.55 7.74
N ALA A 27 9.42 -12.69 8.99
CA ALA A 27 9.55 -11.54 9.91
C ALA A 27 10.55 -10.49 9.39
N THR A 28 11.61 -10.95 8.71
CA THR A 28 12.63 -10.10 8.09
C THR A 28 12.07 -9.32 6.90
N TRP A 29 11.24 -9.97 6.08
CA TRP A 29 10.59 -9.32 4.95
C TRP A 29 9.52 -8.32 5.40
N LEU A 30 8.74 -8.66 6.43
CA LEU A 30 7.78 -7.72 7.01
C LEU A 30 8.47 -6.48 7.57
N ALA A 31 9.64 -6.63 8.21
CA ALA A 31 10.43 -5.49 8.70
C ALA A 31 10.79 -4.55 7.54
N LYS A 32 11.27 -5.12 6.42
CA LYS A 32 11.63 -4.36 5.22
C LYS A 32 10.42 -3.63 4.61
N LEU A 33 9.27 -4.31 4.47
CA LEU A 33 8.04 -3.70 3.94
C LEU A 33 7.51 -2.57 4.82
N ALA A 34 7.67 -2.70 6.15
CA ALA A 34 7.24 -1.68 7.11
C ALA A 34 8.28 -0.55 7.29
N GLY A 35 9.45 -0.63 6.66
CA GLY A 35 10.54 0.34 6.87
C GLY A 35 11.10 0.31 8.30
N LEU A 36 11.07 -0.85 8.96
CA LEU A 36 11.54 -1.05 10.32
C LEU A 36 12.94 -1.68 10.36
N GLN A 37 13.63 -1.52 11.48
CA GLN A 37 14.89 -2.21 11.73
C GLN A 37 14.75 -3.74 11.61
N TYR A 38 15.83 -4.39 11.20
CA TYR A 38 15.87 -5.82 11.02
C TYR A 38 15.53 -6.55 12.32
N GLY A 39 14.69 -7.59 12.23
CA GLY A 39 14.29 -8.41 13.38
C GLY A 39 13.18 -7.81 14.25
N THR A 40 12.78 -6.55 14.05
CA THR A 40 11.72 -5.90 14.86
C THR A 40 10.42 -6.70 14.94
N PRO A 41 9.80 -7.17 13.84
CA PRO A 41 8.60 -8.01 13.93
C PRO A 41 8.84 -9.32 14.68
N GLY A 42 9.98 -9.97 14.49
CA GLY A 42 10.30 -11.22 15.19
C GLY A 42 10.50 -11.03 16.70
N THR A 43 11.07 -9.90 17.11
CA THR A 43 11.17 -9.53 18.53
C THR A 43 9.80 -9.23 19.12
N ILE A 44 8.97 -8.46 18.44
CA ILE A 44 7.58 -8.19 18.86
C ILE A 44 6.83 -9.50 19.10
N GLU A 45 6.85 -10.41 18.12
CA GLU A 45 6.12 -11.67 18.18
C GLU A 45 6.59 -12.59 19.31
N ARG A 46 7.89 -12.61 19.62
CA ARG A 46 8.47 -13.50 20.63
C ARG A 46 8.38 -12.95 22.04
N THR A 47 8.61 -11.65 22.21
CA THR A 47 8.76 -11.03 23.54
C THR A 47 7.57 -10.15 23.92
N SER A 48 6.59 -9.99 23.03
CA SER A 48 5.52 -9.00 23.20
C SER A 48 6.09 -7.61 23.50
N ALA A 49 7.06 -7.18 22.68
CA ALA A 49 7.75 -5.90 22.88
C ALA A 49 6.77 -4.72 22.89
N ASN A 50 7.03 -3.72 23.73
CA ASN A 50 6.28 -2.47 23.69
C ASN A 50 6.64 -1.72 22.40
N VAL A 51 5.62 -1.28 21.66
CA VAL A 51 5.80 -0.60 20.37
C VAL A 51 5.04 0.71 20.35
N GLU A 52 5.47 1.60 19.48
CA GLU A 52 4.80 2.88 19.26
C GLU A 52 3.66 2.77 18.23
N LEU A 53 2.71 3.69 18.28
CA LEU A 53 1.61 3.75 17.30
C LEU A 53 2.12 3.87 15.85
N LYS A 54 3.22 4.59 15.60
CA LYS A 54 3.85 4.65 14.28
C LYS A 54 4.33 3.28 13.78
N THR A 55 4.82 2.43 14.67
CA THR A 55 5.21 1.05 14.33
C THR A 55 3.98 0.22 13.97
N ILE A 56 2.88 0.38 14.71
CA ILE A 56 1.61 -0.30 14.41
C ILE A 56 1.07 0.14 13.04
N ALA A 57 1.07 1.45 12.74
CA ALA A 57 0.67 1.97 11.43
C ALA A 57 1.55 1.45 10.28
N ALA A 58 2.86 1.41 10.49
CA ALA A 58 3.80 0.87 9.51
C ALA A 58 3.55 -0.62 9.21
N LEU A 59 3.30 -1.42 10.24
CA LEU A 59 2.95 -2.84 10.10
C LEU A 59 1.58 -3.04 9.45
N ALA A 60 0.58 -2.21 9.81
CA ALA A 60 -0.75 -2.22 9.20
C ALA A 60 -0.67 -1.97 7.68
N ARG A 61 0.11 -0.96 7.27
CA ARG A 61 0.39 -0.63 5.87
C ARG A 61 1.09 -1.76 5.14
N ALA A 62 2.15 -2.31 5.73
CA ALA A 62 2.90 -3.42 5.16
C ALA A 62 2.03 -4.68 4.95
N LEU A 63 1.10 -4.95 5.88
CA LEU A 63 0.20 -6.09 5.82
C LEU A 63 -1.12 -5.81 5.08
N ARG A 64 -1.38 -4.56 4.65
CA ARG A 64 -2.65 -4.11 4.04
C ARG A 64 -3.89 -4.47 4.86
N VAL A 65 -3.77 -4.29 6.16
CA VAL A 65 -4.85 -4.51 7.13
C VAL A 65 -5.16 -3.22 7.86
N SER A 66 -6.38 -3.13 8.36
CA SER A 66 -6.78 -2.05 9.25
C SER A 66 -6.09 -2.21 10.60
N PRO A 67 -5.58 -1.13 11.24
CA PRO A 67 -4.86 -1.22 12.52
C PRO A 67 -5.61 -1.97 13.63
N GLU A 68 -6.95 -1.91 13.66
CA GLU A 68 -7.76 -2.64 14.63
C GLU A 68 -7.73 -4.17 14.45
N SER A 69 -7.22 -4.68 13.32
CA SER A 69 -7.05 -6.12 13.08
C SER A 69 -6.04 -6.76 14.02
N PHE A 70 -5.11 -5.97 14.58
CA PHE A 70 -4.16 -6.46 15.58
C PHE A 70 -4.77 -6.63 16.98
N PHE A 71 -5.98 -6.11 17.19
CA PHE A 71 -6.66 -6.10 18.49
C PHE A 71 -8.02 -6.82 18.44
N CYS A 72 -8.24 -7.67 17.44
CA CYS A 72 -9.39 -8.55 17.37
C CYS A 72 -9.12 -9.80 16.52
N ASP A 73 -9.93 -10.84 16.69
CA ASP A 73 -9.79 -12.10 15.95
C ASP A 73 -10.15 -11.96 14.45
N ARG A 74 -10.82 -10.87 14.07
CA ARG A 74 -11.21 -10.60 12.70
C ARG A 74 -10.05 -9.99 11.90
N LEU A 75 -9.74 -10.59 10.76
CA LEU A 75 -8.91 -9.94 9.73
C LEU A 75 -9.77 -8.88 9.02
N ILE A 76 -9.37 -7.61 9.10
CA ILE A 76 -10.03 -6.50 8.40
C ILE A 76 -9.04 -5.97 7.37
N ARG A 77 -9.24 -6.33 6.11
CA ARG A 77 -8.41 -5.83 5.00
C ARG A 77 -8.73 -4.34 4.78
N GLN A 78 -7.69 -3.53 4.62
CA GLN A 78 -7.84 -2.13 4.27
C GLN A 78 -6.90 -1.86 3.10
N ALA A 79 -7.48 -1.47 1.95
CA ALA A 79 -6.72 -1.29 0.71
C ALA A 79 -5.65 -0.20 0.85
N SER A 80 -5.97 0.84 1.61
CA SER A 80 -5.10 1.95 1.99
C SER A 80 -5.18 2.18 3.50
N PRO A 81 -4.36 1.48 4.31
CA PRO A 81 -4.28 1.75 5.73
C PRO A 81 -3.72 3.16 5.98
N PRO A 82 -4.08 3.81 7.10
CA PRO A 82 -3.67 5.18 7.38
C PRO A 82 -2.14 5.30 7.42
N SER A 83 -1.63 6.42 6.93
CA SER A 83 -0.24 6.83 7.18
C SER A 83 0.02 6.98 8.67
N ASN A 84 1.30 7.10 9.05
CA ASN A 84 1.67 7.24 10.46
C ASN A 84 1.02 8.47 11.10
N ASP A 85 0.95 9.59 10.37
CA ASP A 85 0.39 10.84 10.89
C ASP A 85 -1.14 10.80 10.91
N GLU A 86 -1.77 10.24 9.88
CA GLU A 86 -3.23 10.00 9.88
C GLU A 86 -3.65 9.07 11.02
N PHE A 87 -2.83 8.06 11.33
CA PHE A 87 -3.12 7.12 12.41
C PHE A 87 -2.97 7.77 13.79
N ILE A 88 -1.97 8.64 13.99
CA ILE A 88 -1.83 9.43 15.21
C ILE A 88 -3.02 10.37 15.38
N GLU A 89 -3.44 11.04 14.31
CA GLU A 89 -4.58 11.96 14.34
C GLU A 89 -5.89 11.22 14.64
N LEU A 90 -6.11 10.07 14.01
CA LEU A 90 -7.23 9.18 14.29
C LEU A 90 -7.26 8.77 15.76
N PHE A 91 -6.13 8.32 16.30
CA PHE A 91 -6.02 7.93 17.70
C PHE A 91 -6.36 9.10 18.63
N ARG A 92 -5.82 10.29 18.35
CA ARG A 92 -6.09 11.51 19.11
C ARG A 92 -7.57 11.85 19.15
N ILE A 93 -8.24 11.83 17.99
CA ILE A 93 -9.67 12.13 17.89
C ILE A 93 -10.49 11.08 18.65
N ASN A 94 -10.18 9.79 18.47
CA ASN A 94 -10.90 8.72 19.16
C ASN A 94 -10.74 8.78 20.68
N LEU A 95 -9.53 9.09 21.17
CA LEU A 95 -9.27 9.27 22.59
C LEU A 95 -10.03 10.47 23.16
N ARG A 96 -9.99 11.61 22.46
CA ARG A 96 -10.71 12.82 22.89
C ARG A 96 -12.22 12.55 22.99
N ASP A 97 -12.79 11.88 22.00
CA ASP A 97 -14.23 11.60 21.98
C ASP A 97 -14.61 10.59 23.08
N ALA A 98 -13.79 9.55 23.30
CA ALA A 98 -13.99 8.62 24.41
C ALA A 98 -13.90 9.32 25.77
N ARG A 99 -12.95 10.24 25.95
CA ARG A 99 -12.79 11.05 27.16
C ARG A 99 -14.03 11.91 27.43
N ILE A 100 -14.53 12.61 26.40
CA ILE A 100 -15.74 13.43 26.51
C ILE A 100 -16.96 12.56 26.85
N ALA A 101 -17.09 11.40 26.20
CA ALA A 101 -18.17 10.45 26.49
C ALA A 101 -18.10 9.89 27.93
N ALA A 102 -16.90 9.73 28.48
CA ALA A 102 -16.67 9.35 29.87
C ALA A 102 -16.87 10.51 30.87
N GLY A 103 -17.18 11.72 30.40
CA GLY A 103 -17.37 12.90 31.25
C GLY A 103 -16.10 13.41 31.92
N MET A 104 -14.92 13.07 31.39
CA MET A 104 -13.62 13.37 32.01
C MET A 104 -13.01 14.66 31.47
N THR A 105 -12.39 15.45 32.35
CA THR A 105 -11.47 16.53 31.95
C THR A 105 -10.12 15.97 31.49
N GLN A 106 -9.24 16.82 30.95
CA GLN A 106 -7.89 16.38 30.55
C GLN A 106 -7.06 15.99 31.77
N GLU A 107 -7.23 16.73 32.87
CA GLU A 107 -6.65 16.46 34.18
C GLU A 107 -7.13 15.10 34.71
N ASP A 108 -8.45 14.84 34.67
CA ASP A 108 -9.01 13.56 35.12
C ASP A 108 -8.44 12.38 34.33
N LEU A 109 -8.32 12.52 33.00
CA LEU A 109 -7.73 11.47 32.17
C LEU A 109 -6.25 11.26 32.49
N SER A 110 -5.50 12.34 32.71
CA SER A 110 -4.07 12.23 33.04
C SER A 110 -3.87 11.50 34.36
N GLU A 111 -4.65 11.84 35.39
CA GLU A 111 -4.61 11.20 36.69
C GLU A 111 -5.02 9.72 36.60
N ALA A 112 -6.16 9.43 35.95
CA ALA A 112 -6.68 8.08 35.80
C ALA A 112 -5.75 7.16 34.97
N ALA A 113 -5.06 7.71 33.97
CA ALA A 113 -4.10 6.96 33.15
C ALA A 113 -2.72 6.82 33.80
N GLY A 114 -2.48 7.47 34.96
CA GLY A 114 -1.15 7.56 35.58
C GLY A 114 -0.12 8.25 34.68
N ALA A 115 -0.57 9.12 33.78
CA ALA A 115 0.27 9.88 32.87
C ALA A 115 0.66 11.23 33.50
N HIS A 116 1.83 11.75 33.16
CA HIS A 116 2.24 13.08 33.60
C HIS A 116 1.25 14.13 33.07
N ARG A 117 0.77 15.03 33.94
CA ARG A 117 -0.25 16.07 33.70
C ARG A 117 -0.28 16.69 32.29
N ASP A 118 0.89 17.05 31.76
CA ASP A 118 0.99 17.75 30.47
C ASP A 118 0.90 16.83 29.25
N TYR A 119 0.96 15.51 29.45
CA TYR A 119 1.07 14.52 28.38
C TYR A 119 -0.25 14.37 27.61
N VAL A 120 -1.39 14.38 28.30
CA VAL A 120 -2.72 14.33 27.68
C VAL A 120 -3.00 15.61 26.87
N TRP A 121 -2.61 16.76 27.40
CA TRP A 121 -2.73 18.04 26.68
C TRP A 121 -1.90 18.05 25.39
N HIS A 122 -0.63 17.63 25.44
CA HIS A 122 0.22 17.54 24.25
C HIS A 122 -0.30 16.50 23.25
N LEU A 123 -0.80 15.37 23.73
CA LEU A 123 -1.39 14.32 22.91
C LEU A 123 -2.61 14.86 22.15
N GLU A 124 -3.54 15.51 22.85
CA GLU A 124 -4.76 16.08 22.26
C GLU A 124 -4.52 17.33 21.41
N LYS A 125 -3.41 18.06 21.61
CA LYS A 125 -3.13 19.30 20.88
C LYS A 125 -2.30 19.08 19.61
N SER A 126 -1.24 18.28 19.66
CA SER A 126 -0.26 18.16 18.56
C SER A 126 -0.11 16.75 17.99
N GLY A 127 -0.80 15.75 18.55
CA GLY A 127 -0.66 14.36 18.13
C GLY A 127 0.69 13.79 18.56
N ALA A 128 0.78 13.28 19.79
CA ALA A 128 1.97 12.60 20.27
C ALA A 128 1.99 11.13 19.83
N ASN A 129 3.16 10.65 19.41
CA ASN A 129 3.38 9.23 19.19
C ASN A 129 3.55 8.55 20.56
N VAL A 130 2.63 7.65 20.90
CA VAL A 130 2.59 6.97 22.21
C VAL A 130 2.92 5.49 22.07
N THR A 131 3.39 4.88 23.16
CA THR A 131 3.60 3.44 23.22
C THR A 131 2.29 2.68 23.46
N LEU A 132 2.26 1.40 23.13
CA LEU A 132 1.09 0.54 23.26
C LEU A 132 0.63 0.40 24.72
N ASP A 133 1.54 0.47 25.69
CA ASP A 133 1.18 0.53 27.12
C ASP A 133 0.43 1.79 27.50
N VAL A 134 0.90 2.93 27.00
CA VAL A 134 0.25 4.22 27.26
C VAL A 134 -1.10 4.23 26.58
N THR A 135 -1.20 3.71 25.36
CA THR A 135 -2.48 3.48 24.67
C THR A 135 -3.43 2.61 25.51
N ASP A 136 -2.93 1.52 26.09
CA ASP A 136 -3.72 0.62 26.94
C ASP A 136 -4.18 1.27 28.25
N ALA A 137 -3.30 2.03 28.91
CA ALA A 137 -3.63 2.79 30.11
C ALA A 137 -4.70 3.85 29.84
N LEU A 138 -4.56 4.60 28.74
CA LEU A 138 -5.53 5.60 28.30
C LEU A 138 -6.89 4.95 27.96
N ALA A 139 -6.88 3.82 27.24
CA ALA A 139 -8.10 3.07 26.93
C ALA A 139 -8.83 2.62 28.20
N ARG A 140 -8.09 2.07 29.17
CA ARG A 140 -8.65 1.68 30.48
C ARG A 140 -9.21 2.86 31.25
N ALA A 141 -8.52 4.00 31.24
CA ALA A 141 -8.95 5.21 31.95
C ALA A 141 -10.28 5.76 31.40
N VAL A 142 -10.46 5.79 30.08
CA VAL A 142 -11.73 6.23 29.45
C VAL A 142 -12.78 5.11 29.33
N GLY A 143 -12.48 3.90 29.81
CA GLY A 143 -13.44 2.78 29.83
C GLY A 143 -13.71 2.12 28.48
N VAL A 144 -12.80 2.23 27.51
CA VAL A 144 -12.94 1.60 26.17
C VAL A 144 -11.81 0.60 25.89
N SER A 145 -11.94 -0.18 24.84
CA SER A 145 -10.87 -1.07 24.38
C SER A 145 -9.84 -0.33 23.52
N VAL A 146 -8.58 -0.79 23.52
CA VAL A 146 -7.53 -0.27 22.60
C VAL A 146 -7.99 -0.33 21.15
N ARG A 147 -8.73 -1.39 20.79
CA ARG A 147 -9.34 -1.56 19.46
C ARG A 147 -10.20 -0.36 19.08
N GLU A 148 -11.00 0.18 19.99
CA GLU A 148 -11.86 1.34 19.72
C GLU A 148 -11.05 2.60 19.48
N LEU A 149 -9.96 2.80 20.22
CA LEU A 149 -9.08 3.95 20.03
C LEU A 149 -8.34 3.93 18.69
N VAL A 150 -7.98 2.75 18.18
CA VAL A 150 -7.23 2.60 16.92
C VAL A 150 -8.09 2.30 15.70
N ARG A 151 -9.41 2.22 15.87
CA ARG A 151 -10.34 1.90 14.78
C ARG A 151 -10.56 3.11 13.87
N PRO A 152 -10.34 2.97 12.54
CA PRO A 152 -10.78 3.97 11.57
C PRO A 152 -12.29 4.17 11.62
N ARG A 153 -12.72 5.45 11.65
CA ARG A 153 -14.13 5.82 11.59
C ARG A 153 -14.69 5.46 10.22
N LYS A 154 -15.86 4.81 10.20
CA LYS A 154 -16.42 4.20 8.98
C LYS A 154 -16.98 5.19 7.97
N GLU A 155 -17.09 6.49 8.25
CA GLU A 155 -17.71 7.44 7.29
C GLU A 155 -17.14 8.89 7.30
N GLU A 156 -16.06 9.21 8.02
CA GLU A 156 -15.58 10.61 8.13
C GLU A 156 -14.09 10.77 7.81
N TYR A 157 -13.67 10.35 6.62
CA TYR A 157 -12.49 10.91 5.93
C TYR A 157 -12.89 11.71 4.67
N GLN A 158 -14.15 12.14 4.63
CA GLN A 158 -14.63 13.21 3.77
C GLN A 158 -15.17 14.32 4.68
N VAL A 159 -14.79 15.56 4.42
CA VAL A 159 -15.20 16.79 5.14
C VAL A 159 -14.45 17.10 6.45
N ARG A 160 -13.14 17.37 6.34
CA ARG A 160 -12.51 18.55 6.98
C ARG A 160 -11.12 18.82 6.37
N ALA A 161 -11.12 19.20 5.10
CA ALA A 161 -10.07 20.05 4.55
C ALA A 161 -10.73 21.41 4.29
N GLN A 162 -10.50 22.39 5.16
CA GLN A 162 -10.68 23.80 4.80
C GLN A 162 -9.42 24.28 4.06
N PRO A 163 -9.56 25.30 3.19
CA PRO A 163 -8.76 25.40 1.99
C PRO A 163 -7.36 25.89 2.29
N LEU A 164 -6.37 25.01 2.08
CA LEU A 164 -4.98 25.41 1.92
C LEU A 164 -4.69 25.60 0.43
N SER A 165 -4.02 26.71 0.19
CA SER A 165 -3.91 27.48 -1.04
C SER A 165 -3.34 26.72 -2.25
N ALA A 166 -3.47 27.37 -3.40
CA ALA A 166 -3.22 26.95 -4.78
C ALA A 166 -1.82 26.37 -5.13
N SER A 167 -1.03 25.92 -4.16
CA SER A 167 0.34 25.42 -4.36
C SER A 167 0.45 23.89 -4.50
N ARG A 168 -0.61 23.09 -4.23
CA ARG A 168 -0.52 21.61 -4.30
C ARG A 168 -0.62 20.97 -5.68
N LYS A 169 -0.94 21.72 -6.75
CA LYS A 169 -0.98 21.15 -8.10
C LYS A 169 0.41 20.69 -8.57
N SER A 170 1.49 21.37 -8.16
CA SER A 170 2.86 20.99 -8.56
C SER A 170 3.43 19.81 -7.77
N GLU A 171 3.12 19.68 -6.48
CA GLU A 171 3.66 18.59 -5.63
C GLU A 171 2.96 17.24 -5.86
N ALA A 172 1.66 17.24 -6.17
CA ALA A 172 0.93 16.01 -6.52
C ALA A 172 1.35 15.48 -7.90
N ASP A 173 1.60 16.36 -8.87
CA ASP A 173 2.12 15.96 -10.19
C ASP A 173 3.56 15.45 -10.09
N ALA A 174 4.39 16.02 -9.19
CA ALA A 174 5.76 15.55 -8.95
C ALA A 174 5.81 14.18 -8.23
N SER A 175 4.99 13.98 -7.20
CA SER A 175 4.90 12.70 -6.45
C SER A 175 4.45 11.53 -7.34
N VAL A 176 3.57 11.79 -8.31
CA VAL A 176 3.03 10.74 -9.18
C VAL A 176 3.88 10.49 -10.43
N ALA A 177 4.59 11.50 -10.94
CA ALA A 177 5.63 11.29 -11.96
C ALA A 177 6.76 10.39 -11.44
N VAL A 178 7.10 10.52 -10.14
CA VAL A 178 8.04 9.64 -9.44
C VAL A 178 7.54 8.19 -9.38
N GLU A 179 6.24 7.97 -9.19
CA GLU A 179 5.65 6.63 -9.14
C GLU A 179 5.69 5.89 -10.50
N PHE A 180 5.48 6.61 -11.60
CA PHE A 180 5.60 6.03 -12.94
C PHE A 180 7.05 5.69 -13.31
N GLN A 181 8.00 6.56 -12.93
CA GLN A 181 9.42 6.26 -13.08
C GLN A 181 9.81 5.01 -12.28
N GLU A 182 9.25 4.84 -11.09
CA GLU A 182 9.51 3.67 -10.26
C GLU A 182 9.00 2.37 -10.89
N ALA A 183 7.80 2.38 -11.48
CA ALA A 183 7.25 1.21 -12.18
C ALA A 183 8.15 0.75 -13.36
N ARG A 184 8.72 1.69 -14.13
CA ARG A 184 9.66 1.37 -15.23
C ARG A 184 10.99 0.85 -14.70
N LYS A 185 11.52 1.42 -13.61
CA LYS A 185 12.74 0.94 -12.96
C LYS A 185 12.57 -0.47 -12.41
N ILE A 186 11.46 -0.78 -11.77
CA ILE A 186 11.16 -2.13 -11.28
C ILE A 186 11.09 -3.09 -12.47
N PHE A 187 10.36 -2.72 -13.53
CA PHE A 187 10.28 -3.55 -14.74
C PHE A 187 11.67 -3.84 -15.33
N GLY A 188 12.50 -2.81 -15.47
CA GLY A 188 13.85 -2.94 -15.99
C GLY A 188 14.75 -3.82 -15.12
N ALA A 189 14.73 -3.62 -13.81
CA ALA A 189 15.49 -4.43 -12.87
C ALA A 189 15.04 -5.91 -12.87
N ARG A 190 13.72 -6.15 -12.97
CA ARG A 190 13.15 -7.50 -13.00
C ARG A 190 13.42 -8.20 -14.32
N LEU A 191 13.33 -7.49 -15.44
CA LEU A 191 13.75 -7.97 -16.75
C LEU A 191 15.21 -8.44 -16.72
N ARG A 192 16.12 -7.59 -16.24
CA ARG A 192 17.54 -7.93 -16.10
C ARG A 192 17.74 -9.17 -15.23
N HIS A 193 17.11 -9.18 -14.05
CA HIS A 193 17.19 -10.29 -13.11
C HIS A 193 16.77 -11.62 -13.72
N PHE A 194 15.58 -11.68 -14.35
CA PHE A 194 15.08 -12.92 -14.94
C PHE A 194 15.85 -13.37 -16.18
N ARG A 195 16.38 -12.41 -16.94
CA ARG A 195 17.24 -12.67 -18.10
C ARG A 195 18.57 -13.29 -17.65
N GLU A 196 19.23 -12.68 -16.67
CA GLU A 196 20.50 -13.16 -16.12
C GLU A 196 20.35 -14.49 -15.38
N ALA A 197 19.26 -14.69 -14.65
CA ALA A 197 18.93 -15.97 -14.01
C ALA A 197 18.79 -17.13 -15.02
N ARG A 198 18.52 -16.82 -16.29
CA ARG A 198 18.44 -17.79 -17.39
C ARG A 198 19.73 -17.86 -18.22
N GLY A 199 20.81 -17.23 -17.74
CA GLY A 199 22.10 -17.19 -18.42
C GLY A 199 22.09 -16.44 -19.76
N MET A 200 21.09 -15.58 -19.99
CA MET A 200 20.96 -14.85 -21.26
C MET A 200 21.67 -13.49 -21.17
N SER A 201 22.51 -13.19 -22.15
CA SER A 201 22.97 -11.81 -22.37
C SER A 201 21.85 -10.93 -22.94
N ALA A 202 21.98 -9.61 -22.81
CA ALA A 202 21.06 -8.64 -23.43
C ALA A 202 20.90 -8.88 -24.95
N LYS A 203 22.01 -9.21 -25.62
CA LYS A 203 22.04 -9.50 -27.06
C LYS A 203 21.29 -10.79 -27.40
N GLU A 204 21.50 -11.86 -26.65
CA GLU A 204 20.81 -13.13 -26.84
C GLU A 204 19.31 -13.02 -26.55
N PHE A 205 18.94 -12.30 -25.49
CA PHE A 205 17.53 -12.06 -25.16
C PHE A 205 16.80 -11.33 -26.29
N VAL A 206 17.40 -10.26 -26.82
CA VAL A 206 16.86 -9.54 -27.98
C VAL A 206 16.74 -10.49 -29.16
N GLN A 207 17.79 -11.24 -29.51
CA GLN A 207 17.77 -12.16 -30.66
C GLN A 207 16.72 -13.28 -30.55
N ARG A 208 16.44 -13.74 -29.32
CA ARG A 208 15.46 -14.79 -29.03
C ARG A 208 14.02 -14.33 -29.21
N GLY A 209 13.71 -13.06 -28.90
CA GLY A 209 12.34 -12.51 -29.00
C GLY A 209 12.10 -11.55 -30.16
N TRP A 210 13.15 -10.94 -30.73
CA TRP A 210 13.06 -9.83 -31.70
C TRP A 210 14.23 -9.83 -32.70
N ARG A 211 13.93 -9.95 -34.00
CA ARG A 211 14.95 -9.86 -35.06
C ARG A 211 15.53 -8.44 -35.24
N ARG A 212 14.74 -7.40 -34.97
CA ARG A 212 15.16 -5.97 -34.98
C ARG A 212 14.26 -5.18 -34.01
N PRO A 213 14.70 -4.91 -32.79
CA PRO A 213 13.91 -4.09 -31.88
C PRO A 213 13.97 -2.62 -32.30
N TRP A 214 12.83 -1.93 -32.19
CA TRP A 214 12.72 -0.47 -32.34
C TRP A 214 13.03 0.28 -31.03
N PHE A 215 13.60 -0.41 -30.04
CA PHE A 215 13.95 0.10 -28.70
C PHE A 215 15.31 -0.45 -28.27
N ARG A 216 16.05 0.29 -27.43
CA ARG A 216 17.28 -0.22 -26.80
C ARG A 216 16.91 -0.97 -25.51
N LEU A 217 17.28 -2.24 -25.41
CA LEU A 217 17.00 -3.04 -24.20
C LEU A 217 17.62 -2.38 -22.95
N GLU A 218 18.78 -1.76 -23.11
CA GLU A 218 19.48 -1.01 -22.05
C GLU A 218 18.60 0.09 -21.45
N GLU A 219 17.95 0.91 -22.29
CA GLU A 219 17.04 1.97 -21.82
C GLU A 219 15.86 1.39 -21.04
N ILE A 220 15.40 0.20 -21.43
CA ILE A 220 14.30 -0.47 -20.75
C ILE A 220 14.75 -1.04 -19.41
N GLU A 221 15.92 -1.68 -19.36
CA GLU A 221 16.49 -2.21 -18.12
C GLU A 221 16.87 -1.10 -17.11
N GLU A 222 17.22 0.08 -17.60
CA GLU A 222 17.47 1.28 -16.80
C GLU A 222 16.18 2.02 -16.41
N GLY A 223 15.04 1.62 -16.95
CA GLY A 223 13.73 2.24 -16.68
C GLY A 223 13.51 3.60 -17.36
N THR A 224 14.33 3.95 -18.34
CA THR A 224 14.24 5.21 -19.10
C THR A 224 13.38 5.07 -20.36
N GLY A 225 13.26 3.86 -20.93
CA GLY A 225 12.45 3.51 -22.10
C GLY A 225 11.00 3.13 -21.76
N ASP A 226 10.03 3.46 -22.63
CA ASP A 226 8.60 3.18 -22.39
C ASP A 226 8.22 1.81 -22.92
N LEU A 227 7.18 1.23 -22.36
CA LEU A 227 6.83 -0.18 -22.56
C LEU A 227 5.54 -0.27 -23.34
N THR A 228 5.54 -1.05 -24.41
CA THR A 228 4.30 -1.43 -25.10
C THR A 228 3.77 -2.73 -24.52
N PHE A 229 2.45 -2.93 -24.55
CA PHE A 229 1.87 -4.22 -24.17
C PHE A 229 2.40 -5.40 -24.98
N ASP A 230 2.72 -5.18 -26.25
CA ASP A 230 3.34 -6.22 -27.10
C ASP A 230 4.72 -6.62 -26.56
N PHE A 231 5.54 -5.63 -26.21
CA PHE A 231 6.83 -5.86 -25.60
C PHE A 231 6.73 -6.57 -24.25
N ILE A 232 5.80 -6.13 -23.38
CA ILE A 232 5.58 -6.76 -22.06
C ILE A 232 5.17 -8.23 -22.24
N ALA A 233 4.17 -8.50 -23.08
CA ALA A 233 3.67 -9.86 -23.31
C ALA A 233 4.76 -10.79 -23.85
N ARG A 234 5.50 -10.36 -24.89
CA ARG A 234 6.60 -11.14 -25.47
C ARG A 234 7.75 -11.35 -24.48
N THR A 235 8.08 -10.34 -23.68
CA THR A 235 9.11 -10.45 -22.64
C THR A 235 8.72 -11.48 -21.60
N CYS A 236 7.47 -11.44 -21.14
CA CYS A 236 6.93 -12.38 -20.16
C CYS A 236 6.94 -13.82 -20.72
N SER A 237 6.60 -13.98 -21.99
CA SER A 237 6.64 -15.28 -22.68
C SER A 237 8.08 -15.79 -22.85
N ALA A 238 8.99 -14.96 -23.37
CA ALA A 238 10.39 -15.34 -23.57
C ALA A 238 11.12 -15.69 -22.27
N LEU A 239 10.70 -15.08 -21.16
CA LEU A 239 11.21 -15.35 -19.84
C LEU A 239 10.37 -16.34 -19.05
N GLU A 240 9.24 -16.85 -19.55
CA GLU A 240 8.33 -17.72 -18.78
C GLU A 240 8.00 -17.14 -17.39
N VAL A 241 7.64 -15.86 -17.34
CA VAL A 241 7.29 -15.14 -16.10
C VAL A 241 5.90 -14.53 -16.20
N HIS A 242 5.18 -14.54 -15.09
CA HIS A 242 3.88 -13.89 -15.01
C HIS A 242 4.05 -12.35 -15.15
N PRO A 243 3.18 -11.63 -15.89
CA PRO A 243 3.31 -10.18 -16.08
C PRO A 243 3.40 -9.36 -14.78
N ALA A 244 2.64 -9.73 -13.74
CA ALA A 244 2.75 -9.09 -12.43
C ALA A 244 4.14 -9.21 -11.78
N SER A 245 4.89 -10.29 -12.06
CA SER A 245 6.24 -10.49 -11.56
C SER A 245 7.23 -9.48 -12.14
N MET A 246 6.91 -8.86 -13.28
CA MET A 246 7.74 -7.82 -13.88
C MET A 246 7.57 -6.47 -13.19
N PHE A 247 6.41 -6.19 -12.61
CA PHE A 247 6.12 -4.89 -11.97
C PHE A 247 6.25 -4.93 -10.43
N THR A 248 6.71 -6.04 -9.87
CA THR A 248 6.92 -6.23 -8.43
C THR A 248 8.17 -7.08 -8.19
N TYR A 249 8.74 -7.04 -6.97
CA TYR A 249 9.79 -7.99 -6.56
C TYR A 249 9.22 -9.32 -6.03
N SER A 250 7.95 -9.62 -6.34
CA SER A 250 7.29 -10.88 -5.97
C SER A 250 7.14 -11.75 -7.21
N ASP A 251 7.37 -13.04 -7.05
CA ASP A 251 7.21 -14.01 -8.12
C ASP A 251 5.80 -14.61 -8.07
N PHE A 252 5.01 -14.34 -9.12
CA PHE A 252 3.72 -14.97 -9.34
C PHE A 252 3.90 -16.23 -10.20
N PRO A 253 3.15 -17.30 -9.92
CA PRO A 253 3.27 -18.55 -10.67
C PRO A 253 2.95 -18.31 -12.15
N TYR A 254 3.91 -18.63 -13.00
CA TYR A 254 3.71 -18.64 -14.45
C TYR A 254 3.00 -19.94 -14.83
N GLN A 255 1.74 -19.81 -15.28
CA GLN A 255 0.92 -20.96 -15.67
C GLN A 255 0.89 -21.17 -17.19
N ARG A 256 0.90 -20.08 -17.96
CA ARG A 256 0.87 -20.08 -19.42
C ARG A 256 1.30 -18.72 -19.97
N ASP A 257 1.57 -18.68 -21.28
CA ASP A 257 1.79 -17.44 -22.00
C ASP A 257 0.58 -16.52 -21.97
N PHE A 258 0.87 -15.22 -21.81
CA PHE A 258 -0.11 -14.15 -21.97
C PHE A 258 0.07 -13.54 -23.35
N THR A 259 -0.93 -13.68 -24.21
CA THR A 259 -0.94 -12.95 -25.47
C THR A 259 -1.14 -11.45 -25.20
N ARG A 260 -0.75 -10.60 -26.17
CA ARG A 260 -1.01 -9.15 -26.09
C ARG A 260 -2.48 -8.85 -25.81
N VAL A 261 -3.39 -9.59 -26.45
CA VAL A 261 -4.84 -9.39 -26.33
C VAL A 261 -5.32 -9.70 -24.92
N GLU A 262 -4.86 -10.81 -24.34
CA GLU A 262 -5.21 -11.20 -22.97
C GLU A 262 -4.65 -10.24 -21.93
N LEU A 263 -3.40 -9.78 -22.12
CA LEU A 263 -2.79 -8.80 -21.22
C LEU A 263 -3.53 -7.46 -21.23
N VAL A 264 -3.92 -6.99 -22.42
CA VAL A 264 -4.74 -5.77 -22.57
C VAL A 264 -6.10 -5.97 -21.91
N ALA A 265 -6.79 -7.09 -22.17
CA ALA A 265 -8.09 -7.39 -21.58
C ALA A 265 -8.03 -7.43 -20.04
N HIS A 266 -6.98 -8.05 -19.47
CA HIS A 266 -6.76 -8.09 -18.03
C HIS A 266 -6.61 -6.68 -17.44
N VAL A 267 -5.67 -5.91 -17.98
CA VAL A 267 -5.36 -4.56 -17.47
C VAL A 267 -6.56 -3.63 -17.58
N TYR A 268 -7.29 -3.65 -18.69
CA TYR A 268 -8.50 -2.84 -18.84
C TYR A 268 -9.68 -3.33 -18.00
N GLY A 269 -9.81 -4.64 -17.78
CA GLY A 269 -10.78 -5.18 -16.82
C GLY A 269 -10.50 -4.68 -15.40
N ARG A 270 -9.22 -4.61 -15.00
CA ARG A 270 -8.81 -4.05 -13.70
C ARG A 270 -9.11 -2.55 -13.61
N ILE A 271 -8.82 -1.79 -14.67
CA ILE A 271 -9.17 -0.36 -14.76
C ILE A 271 -10.68 -0.17 -14.56
N GLU A 272 -11.52 -0.98 -15.19
CA GLU A 272 -12.99 -0.92 -15.04
C GLU A 272 -13.43 -1.20 -13.60
N VAL A 273 -12.86 -2.23 -12.97
CA VAL A 273 -13.13 -2.55 -11.56
C VAL A 273 -12.78 -1.37 -10.65
N PHE A 274 -11.59 -0.78 -10.81
CA PHE A 274 -11.18 0.37 -10.00
C PHE A 274 -11.98 1.64 -10.30
N SER A 275 -12.37 1.85 -11.56
CA SER A 275 -13.25 2.95 -11.96
C SER A 275 -14.61 2.82 -11.29
N ALA A 276 -15.20 1.62 -11.29
CA ALA A 276 -16.47 1.33 -10.63
C ALA A 276 -16.39 1.51 -9.11
N MET A 277 -15.32 1.03 -8.47
CA MET A 277 -15.09 1.22 -7.03
C MET A 277 -15.03 2.69 -6.62
N ARG A 278 -14.61 3.57 -7.53
CA ARG A 278 -14.52 5.02 -7.31
C ARG A 278 -15.71 5.80 -7.84
N GLN A 279 -16.75 5.11 -8.32
CA GLN A 279 -17.91 5.72 -8.98
C GLN A 279 -17.49 6.68 -10.11
N MET A 280 -16.38 6.38 -10.78
CA MET A 280 -15.80 7.22 -11.80
C MET A 280 -16.28 6.75 -13.17
N PHE A 281 -16.94 7.65 -13.91
CA PHE A 281 -17.38 7.37 -15.27
C PHE A 281 -16.20 7.39 -16.25
N HIS A 282 -16.33 6.66 -17.35
CA HIS A 282 -15.26 6.54 -18.36
C HIS A 282 -14.77 7.90 -18.87
N THR A 283 -15.68 8.82 -19.17
CA THR A 283 -15.36 10.18 -19.64
C THR A 283 -14.65 11.03 -18.59
N GLU A 284 -14.98 10.82 -17.32
CA GLU A 284 -14.32 11.48 -16.20
C GLU A 284 -12.89 10.95 -16.01
N LEU A 285 -12.73 9.63 -16.10
CA LEU A 285 -11.44 8.94 -16.01
C LEU A 285 -10.49 9.39 -17.11
N THR A 286 -10.94 9.40 -18.38
CA THR A 286 -10.09 9.82 -19.50
C THR A 286 -9.67 11.28 -19.38
N ARG A 287 -10.59 12.15 -18.95
CA ARG A 287 -10.31 13.57 -18.69
C ARG A 287 -9.28 13.74 -17.57
N LYS A 288 -9.45 13.04 -16.45
CA LYS A 288 -8.51 13.08 -15.31
C LYS A 288 -7.13 12.53 -15.68
N ALA A 289 -7.07 11.53 -16.56
CA ALA A 289 -5.83 10.96 -17.08
C ALA A 289 -5.15 11.84 -18.15
N GLY A 290 -5.78 12.93 -18.61
CA GLY A 290 -5.28 13.74 -19.72
C GLY A 290 -5.17 12.94 -21.03
N LEU A 291 -6.08 12.00 -21.26
CA LEU A 291 -6.14 11.14 -22.44
C LEU A 291 -7.44 11.37 -23.21
N THR A 292 -7.42 11.17 -24.52
CA THR A 292 -8.64 11.21 -25.33
C THR A 292 -9.44 9.91 -25.16
N THR A 293 -10.76 10.01 -25.18
CA THR A 293 -11.66 8.83 -25.13
C THR A 293 -11.40 7.87 -26.29
N SER A 294 -11.09 8.39 -27.48
CA SER A 294 -10.73 7.59 -28.65
C SER A 294 -9.42 6.82 -28.45
N LEU A 295 -8.40 7.41 -27.84
CA LEU A 295 -7.14 6.72 -27.52
C LEU A 295 -7.37 5.59 -26.53
N VAL A 296 -8.13 5.83 -25.45
CA VAL A 296 -8.43 4.81 -24.45
C VAL A 296 -9.29 3.68 -25.03
N ALA A 297 -10.26 3.99 -25.89
CA ALA A 297 -11.06 3.00 -26.59
C ALA A 297 -10.23 2.14 -27.55
N ASN A 298 -9.32 2.77 -28.30
CA ASN A 298 -8.38 2.10 -29.19
C ASN A 298 -7.44 1.16 -28.40
N MET A 299 -6.86 1.65 -27.30
CA MET A 299 -6.02 0.83 -26.43
C MET A 299 -6.79 -0.35 -25.82
N ARG A 300 -8.04 -0.14 -25.37
CA ARG A 300 -8.92 -1.20 -24.85
C ARG A 300 -9.22 -2.26 -25.92
N ALA A 301 -9.44 -1.82 -27.16
CA ALA A 301 -9.65 -2.71 -28.30
C ALA A 301 -8.36 -3.40 -28.79
N GLY A 302 -7.21 -3.15 -28.15
CA GLY A 302 -5.90 -3.64 -28.59
C GLY A 302 -5.46 -3.08 -29.95
N LYS A 303 -6.10 -1.98 -30.40
CA LYS A 303 -5.83 -1.26 -31.64
C LYS A 303 -4.94 -0.06 -31.32
N GLY A 304 -3.70 -0.07 -31.77
CA GLY A 304 -2.70 0.91 -31.36
C GLY A 304 -1.95 0.45 -30.11
N GLY A 305 -0.62 0.47 -30.18
CA GLY A 305 0.26 -0.05 -29.13
C GLY A 305 0.10 0.73 -27.84
N GLY A 306 -0.78 0.25 -26.96
CA GLY A 306 -0.98 0.83 -25.64
C GLY A 306 0.36 0.92 -24.92
N MET A 307 0.75 2.15 -24.63
CA MET A 307 1.96 2.45 -23.89
C MET A 307 1.68 2.36 -22.40
N LEU A 308 2.66 1.89 -21.64
CA LEU A 308 2.59 1.84 -20.19
C LEU A 308 2.45 3.24 -19.60
N SER A 309 2.99 4.28 -20.24
CA SER A 309 2.73 5.68 -19.85
C SER A 309 1.25 6.05 -19.83
N SER A 310 0.49 5.68 -20.87
CA SER A 310 -0.96 5.90 -20.92
C SER A 310 -1.69 5.10 -19.83
N VAL A 311 -1.26 3.87 -19.57
CA VAL A 311 -1.79 3.05 -18.47
C VAL A 311 -1.45 3.67 -17.11
N GLY A 312 -0.25 4.22 -16.96
CA GLY A 312 0.20 4.93 -15.76
C GLY A 312 -0.65 6.16 -15.48
N ARG A 313 -1.03 6.93 -16.50
CA ARG A 313 -1.95 8.06 -16.37
C ARG A 313 -3.36 7.63 -15.95
N LEU A 314 -3.85 6.49 -16.45
CA LEU A 314 -5.13 5.92 -16.01
C LEU A 314 -5.05 5.43 -14.56
N ALA A 315 -3.95 4.78 -14.17
CA ALA A 315 -3.69 4.35 -12.80
C ALA A 315 -3.63 5.56 -11.84
N GLN A 316 -2.96 6.63 -12.25
CA GLN A 316 -2.90 7.92 -11.55
C GLN A 316 -4.29 8.53 -11.36
N ALA A 317 -5.10 8.60 -12.41
CA ALA A 317 -6.47 9.12 -12.32
C ALA A 317 -7.36 8.26 -11.40
N LEU A 318 -7.06 6.97 -11.30
CA LEU A 318 -7.68 6.01 -10.39
C LEU A 318 -6.99 5.93 -9.03
N HIS A 319 -5.96 6.73 -8.74
CA HIS A 319 -5.11 6.64 -7.55
C HIS A 319 -4.82 5.19 -7.12
N VAL A 320 -4.36 4.38 -8.06
CA VAL A 320 -3.89 3.01 -7.85
C VAL A 320 -2.48 2.89 -8.39
N HIS A 321 -1.69 1.99 -7.80
CA HIS A 321 -0.37 1.71 -8.32
C HIS A 321 -0.46 0.96 -9.65
N VAL A 322 0.43 1.27 -10.59
CA VAL A 322 0.45 0.65 -11.93
C VAL A 322 0.45 -0.88 -11.86
N TRP A 323 1.25 -1.47 -10.96
CA TRP A 323 1.33 -2.93 -10.80
C TRP A 323 -0.01 -3.57 -10.41
N GLN A 324 -0.91 -2.85 -9.73
CA GLN A 324 -2.23 -3.38 -9.36
C GLN A 324 -3.12 -3.64 -10.58
N LEU A 325 -2.80 -3.04 -11.73
CA LEU A 325 -3.48 -3.31 -12.99
C LEU A 325 -2.95 -4.58 -13.69
N PHE A 326 -1.81 -5.12 -13.27
CA PHE A 326 -1.17 -6.31 -13.85
C PHE A 326 -1.30 -7.57 -12.98
N VAL A 327 -1.73 -7.42 -11.72
CA VAL A 327 -2.14 -8.50 -10.80
C VAL A 327 -3.61 -8.81 -11.00
#